data_AF-A0A1I7TXY5-F1
#
_entry.id   AF-A0A1I7TXY5-F1
#
_cell.length_a   1.000
_cell.length_b   1.000
_cell.length_c   1.000
_cell.angle_alpha   90.00
_cell.angle_beta   90.00
_cell.angle_gamma   90.00
#
_symmetry.space_group_name_H-M   'P 1'
#
loop_
_entity.id
_entity.type
_entity.pdbx_description
1 polymer ?
#
loop_
_entity_poly.entity_id
_entity_poly.type
_entity_poly.pdbx_seq_one_letter_code
_entity_poly.pdbx_strand_id
1 'polypeptide(L)'
;MNFSCIPDVGFFDSAHFLSLALHTNTIISTPVHLFGLYCILLKTTPQMKSAMWYLVSLHTWVVLFDYSFSILTIPFLLIPYFAGHPLGILRYFGVSTLVQIVSVLVVMASE
;
A
#
# COMPACT_ATOMS: atom_id res chain seq x y z
N MET A 1 -40.13 6.71 12.93
CA MET A 1 -39.55 5.48 12.38
C MET A 1 -38.05 5.54 12.65
N ASN A 2 -37.56 4.70 13.55
CA ASN A 2 -36.14 4.66 13.91
C ASN A 2 -35.46 3.71 12.93
N PHE A 3 -35.09 4.21 11.74
CA PHE A 3 -34.25 3.46 10.82
C PHE A 3 -32.83 3.52 11.39
N SER A 4 -32.47 2.55 12.23
CA SER A 4 -31.07 2.33 12.53
C SER A 4 -30.41 1.87 11.24
N CYS A 5 -29.68 2.77 10.59
CA CYS A 5 -28.88 2.52 9.39
C CYS A 5 -27.62 1.71 9.74
N ILE A 6 -27.81 0.56 10.38
CA ILE A 6 -26.74 -0.38 10.70
C ILE A 6 -26.70 -1.34 9.51
N PRO A 7 -25.75 -1.17 8.58
CA PRO A 7 -25.61 -2.11 7.48
C PRO A 7 -25.22 -3.47 8.07
N ASP A 8 -25.90 -4.52 7.62
CA ASP A 8 -25.58 -5.91 7.99
C ASP A 8 -24.34 -6.34 7.20
N VAL A 9 -23.17 -5.87 7.64
CA VAL A 9 -21.89 -6.08 6.97
C VAL A 9 -21.27 -7.39 7.45
N GLY A 10 -20.90 -8.25 6.49
CA GLY A 10 -20.17 -9.47 6.79
C GLY A 10 -18.77 -9.16 7.34
N PHE A 11 -18.17 -10.12 8.05
CA PHE A 11 -16.81 -9.99 8.62
C PHE A 11 -15.76 -9.49 7.62
N PHE A 12 -15.85 -9.94 6.36
CA PHE A 12 -14.95 -9.56 5.26
C PHE A 12 -15.08 -8.10 4.81
N ASP A 13 -16.23 -7.47 5.05
CA ASP A 13 -16.50 -6.07 4.70
C ASP A 13 -16.12 -5.11 5.85
N SER A 14 -15.63 -5.66 6.96
CA SER A 14 -15.19 -4.85 8.09
C SER A 14 -13.83 -4.17 7.81
N ALA A 15 -13.74 -2.90 8.20
CA ALA A 15 -12.50 -2.13 8.23
C ALA A 15 -11.36 -2.85 8.99
N HIS A 16 -11.71 -3.60 10.05
CA HIS A 16 -10.77 -4.39 10.83
C HIS A 16 -10.16 -5.54 10.03
N PHE A 17 -10.96 -6.26 9.25
CA PHE A 17 -10.46 -7.34 8.41
C PHE A 17 -9.53 -6.80 7.33
N LEU A 18 -9.90 -5.69 6.66
CA LEU A 18 -9.05 -5.06 5.65
C LEU A 18 -7.68 -4.65 6.23
N SER A 19 -7.67 -4.00 7.39
CA SER A 19 -6.44 -3.60 8.07
C SER A 19 -5.56 -4.81 8.43
N LEU A 20 -6.16 -5.86 8.99
CA LEU A 20 -5.44 -7.10 9.34
C LEU A 20 -4.85 -7.79 8.09
N ALA A 21 -5.62 -7.86 7.00
CA ALA A 21 -5.18 -8.46 5.76
C ALA A 21 -4.00 -7.70 5.15
N LEU A 22 -4.04 -6.36 5.14
CA LEU A 22 -2.95 -5.53 4.62
C LEU A 22 -1.70 -5.60 5.50
N HIS A 23 -1.83 -5.61 6.83
CA HIS A 23 -0.69 -5.84 7.72
C HIS A 23 -0.08 -7.23 7.49
N THR A 24 -0.90 -8.26 7.33
CA THR A 24 -0.42 -9.61 7.02
C THR A 24 0.29 -9.65 5.67
N ASN A 25 -0.27 -8.97 4.66
CA ASN A 25 0.34 -8.84 3.34
C ASN A 25 1.72 -8.19 3.44
N THR A 26 1.89 -7.12 4.22
CA THR A 26 3.22 -6.50 4.40
C THR A 26 4.23 -7.45 4.99
N ILE A 27 3.86 -8.22 6.01
CA ILE A 27 4.77 -9.17 6.68
C ILE A 27 5.27 -10.23 5.69
N ILE A 28 4.41 -10.68 4.77
CA ILE A 28 4.77 -11.67 3.74
C ILE A 28 5.52 -11.00 2.57
N SER A 29 5.16 -9.77 2.21
CA SER A 29 5.74 -9.02 1.10
C SER A 29 7.17 -8.55 1.41
N THR A 30 7.45 -8.13 2.64
CA THR A 30 8.79 -7.69 3.10
C THR A 30 9.92 -8.67 2.75
N PRO A 31 9.85 -9.98 3.09
CA PRO A 31 10.91 -10.93 2.73
C PRO A 31 11.02 -11.17 1.22
N VAL A 32 9.90 -11.10 0.48
CA VAL A 32 9.89 -11.22 -0.99
C VAL A 32 10.61 -10.04 -1.63
N HIS A 33 10.36 -8.82 -1.15
CA HIS A 33 11.05 -7.61 -1.61
C HIS A 33 12.56 -7.65 -1.34
N LEU A 34 12.95 -8.15 -0.17
CA LEU A 34 14.36 -8.35 0.19
C LEU A 34 15.03 -9.38 -0.75
N PHE A 35 14.33 -10.48 -1.02
CA PHE A 35 14.80 -11.52 -1.94
C PHE A 35 14.91 -11.00 -3.38
N GLY A 36 13.92 -10.22 -3.83
CA GLY A 36 13.95 -9.56 -5.14
C GLY A 36 15.15 -8.64 -5.31
N LEU A 37 15.42 -7.79 -4.31
CA LEU A 37 16.59 -6.90 -4.33
C LEU A 37 17.91 -7.69 -4.31
N TYR A 38 17.97 -8.76 -3.51
CA TYR A 38 19.12 -9.66 -3.46
C TYR A 38 19.38 -10.32 -4.82
N CYS A 39 18.34 -10.81 -5.49
CA CYS A 39 18.42 -11.37 -6.83
C CYS A 39 18.91 -10.34 -7.85
N ILE A 40 18.37 -9.11 -7.84
CA ILE A 40 18.80 -8.05 -8.75
C ILE A 40 20.28 -7.71 -8.55
N LEU A 41 20.76 -7.59 -7.31
CA LEU A 41 22.15 -7.21 -7.06
C LEU A 41 23.15 -8.34 -7.37
N LEU A 42 22.79 -9.60 -7.12
CA LEU A 42 23.75 -10.72 -7.20
C LEU A 42 23.66 -11.55 -8.47
N LYS A 43 22.51 -11.56 -9.16
CA LYS A 43 22.33 -12.29 -10.41
C LYS A 43 22.40 -11.40 -11.65
N THR A 44 22.36 -10.07 -11.53
CA THR A 44 22.53 -9.21 -12.70
C THR A 44 23.97 -9.26 -13.22
N THR A 45 24.13 -9.85 -14.40
CA THR A 45 25.39 -10.01 -15.12
C THR A 45 26.06 -8.66 -15.42
N PRO A 46 27.40 -8.54 -15.32
CA PRO A 46 28.14 -7.28 -15.55
C PRO A 46 27.95 -6.64 -16.93
N GLN A 47 27.46 -7.39 -17.92
CA GLN A 47 27.15 -6.93 -19.27
C GLN A 47 25.96 -5.96 -19.32
N MET A 48 25.11 -5.90 -18.28
CA MET A 48 23.94 -5.02 -18.20
C MET A 48 24.02 -4.03 -17.02
N LYS A 49 25.23 -3.67 -16.59
CA LYS A 49 25.44 -2.80 -15.42
C LYS A 49 24.72 -1.44 -15.51
N SER A 50 24.49 -0.94 -16.73
CA SER A 50 23.69 0.27 -16.96
C SER A 50 22.19 0.05 -16.62
N ALA A 51 21.62 -1.08 -17.04
CA ALA A 51 20.22 -1.44 -16.75
C ALA A 51 20.02 -1.94 -15.31
N MET A 52 21.07 -2.42 -14.64
CA MET A 52 21.01 -2.82 -13.24
C MET A 52 20.54 -1.67 -12.34
N TRP A 53 21.06 -0.46 -12.53
CA TRP A 53 20.67 0.72 -11.77
C TRP A 53 19.21 1.10 -11.99
N TYR A 54 18.74 0.95 -13.24
CA TYR A 54 17.34 1.17 -13.58
C TYR A 54 16.43 0.15 -12.87
N LEU A 55 16.78 -1.14 -12.91
CA LEU A 55 16.03 -2.20 -12.24
C LEU A 55 16.00 -2.04 -10.71
N VAL A 56 17.12 -1.64 -10.08
CA VAL A 56 17.16 -1.35 -8.64
C VAL A 56 16.27 -0.14 -8.31
N SER A 57 16.31 0.91 -9.12
CA SER A 57 15.50 2.11 -8.91
C SER A 57 14.01 1.81 -9.03
N LEU A 58 13.60 1.06 -10.06
CA LEU A 58 12.23 0.58 -10.22
C LEU A 58 11.79 -0.31 -9.07
N HIS A 59 12.60 -1.30 -8.69
CA HIS A 59 12.28 -2.18 -7.56
C HIS A 59 12.11 -1.39 -6.27
N THR A 60 12.97 -0.39 -6.04
CA THR A 60 12.84 0.51 -4.88
C THR A 60 11.54 1.30 -4.92
N TRP A 61 11.10 1.78 -6.09
CA TRP A 61 9.85 2.52 -6.25
C TRP A 61 8.63 1.64 -5.98
N VAL A 62 8.60 0.42 -6.52
CA VAL A 62 7.53 -0.57 -6.29
C VAL A 62 7.43 -0.93 -4.80
N VAL A 63 8.58 -1.17 -4.16
CA VAL A 63 8.63 -1.47 -2.72
C VAL A 63 8.09 -0.29 -1.90
N LEU A 64 8.49 0.94 -2.25
CA LEU A 64 8.00 2.15 -1.59
C LEU A 64 6.48 2.31 -1.75
N PHE A 65 5.93 1.99 -2.93
CA PHE A 65 4.49 2.00 -3.19
C PHE A 65 3.75 0.96 -2.33
N ASP A 66 4.24 -0.28 -2.25
CA ASP A 66 3.62 -1.37 -1.47
C ASP A 66 3.53 -1.02 0.03
N TYR A 67 4.58 -0.43 0.60
CA TYR A 67 4.58 0.07 1.97
C TYR A 67 3.64 1.27 2.16
N SER A 68 3.57 2.17 1.18
CA SER A 68 2.67 3.33 1.23
C SER A 68 1.19 2.93 1.21
N PHE A 69 0.85 1.91 0.43
CA PHE A 69 -0.51 1.40 0.35
C PHE A 69 -0.91 0.60 1.60
N SER A 70 0.01 -0.26 2.07
CA SER A 70 -0.31 -1.23 3.12
C SER A 70 -0.09 -0.73 4.56
N ILE A 71 0.80 0.23 4.81
CA ILE A 71 1.07 0.79 6.16
C ILE A 71 0.49 2.19 6.32
N LEU A 72 0.71 3.06 5.33
CA LEU A 72 0.40 4.49 5.48
C LEU A 72 -1.08 4.77 5.24
N THR A 73 -1.65 4.24 4.15
CA THR A 73 -2.96 4.71 3.70
C THR A 73 -4.09 3.75 4.04
N ILE A 74 -3.91 2.42 3.98
CA ILE A 74 -4.99 1.41 4.14
C ILE A 74 -6.34 1.97 3.65
N PRO A 75 -6.48 2.19 2.33
CA PRO A 75 -7.63 2.90 1.81
C PRO A 75 -8.89 2.05 1.96
N PHE A 76 -9.73 2.38 2.93
CA PHE A 76 -11.06 1.79 3.02
C PHE A 76 -12.00 2.56 2.08
N LEU A 77 -12.25 2.00 0.90
CA LEU A 77 -13.08 2.63 -0.14
C LEU A 77 -14.54 2.21 0.04
N LEU A 78 -15.38 3.16 0.45
CA LEU A 78 -16.82 3.02 0.44
C LEU A 78 -17.34 3.32 -0.97
N ILE A 79 -17.39 2.29 -1.80
CA ILE A 79 -17.81 2.33 -3.22
C ILE A 79 -19.17 3.04 -3.43
N PRO A 80 -20.21 2.96 -2.56
CA PRO A 80 -21.45 3.70 -2.78
C PRO A 80 -21.36 5.21 -2.48
N TYR A 81 -20.30 5.69 -1.81
CA TYR A 81 -20.15 7.10 -1.42
C TYR A 81 -18.87 7.76 -1.96
N PHE A 82 -18.04 7.05 -2.75
CA PHE A 82 -16.72 7.53 -3.19
C PHE A 82 -15.89 8.14 -2.03
N ALA A 83 -16.12 7.69 -0.80
CA ALA A 83 -15.39 8.13 0.36
C ALA A 83 -14.33 7.11 0.72
N GLY A 84 -13.08 7.58 0.77
CA GLY A 84 -11.97 6.83 1.35
C GLY A 84 -11.82 7.20 2.82
N HIS A 85 -11.77 6.21 3.70
CA HIS A 85 -11.27 6.40 5.06
C HIS A 85 -9.94 5.65 5.23
N PRO A 86 -8.81 6.37 5.38
CA PRO A 86 -7.54 5.73 5.63
C PRO A 86 -7.50 5.28 7.09
N LEU A 87 -7.23 4.00 7.27
CA LEU A 87 -7.11 3.36 8.58
C LEU A 87 -5.65 3.20 9.00
N GLY A 88 -4.70 3.67 8.19
CA GLY A 88 -3.27 3.54 8.44
C GLY A 88 -2.71 4.48 9.52
N ILE A 89 -1.40 4.36 9.76
CA ILE A 89 -0.67 5.10 10.81
C ILE A 89 -0.87 6.62 10.72
N LEU A 90 -1.10 7.18 9.53
CA LEU A 90 -1.20 8.63 9.36
C LEU A 90 -2.44 9.23 10.03
N ARG A 91 -3.45 8.42 10.39
CA ARG A 91 -4.54 8.88 11.25
C ARG A 91 -4.05 9.21 12.67
N TYR A 92 -3.06 8.48 13.20
CA TYR A 92 -2.44 8.81 14.48
C TYR A 92 -1.60 10.08 14.43
N PHE A 93 -1.04 10.42 13.27
CA PHE A 93 -0.29 11.67 13.05
C PHE A 93 -1.16 12.89 12.72
N GLY A 94 -2.48 12.73 12.63
CA GLY A 94 -3.41 13.83 12.33
C GLY A 94 -3.34 14.38 10.89
N VAL A 95 -2.73 13.63 9.97
CA VAL A 95 -2.64 14.04 8.56
C VAL A 95 -3.99 13.84 7.88
N SER A 96 -4.44 14.85 7.13
CA SER A 96 -5.74 14.80 6.44
C SER A 96 -5.77 13.69 5.38
N THR A 97 -6.88 12.96 5.35
CA THR A 97 -7.14 11.84 4.42
C THR A 97 -6.83 12.17 2.96
N LEU A 98 -7.21 13.37 2.51
CA LEU A 98 -6.97 13.81 1.14
C LEU A 98 -5.48 13.88 0.80
N VAL A 99 -4.64 14.36 1.72
CA VAL A 99 -3.19 14.46 1.51
C VAL A 99 -2.57 13.08 1.38
N GLN A 100 -3.04 12.11 2.16
CA GLN A 100 -2.54 10.72 2.09
C GLN A 100 -2.88 10.10 0.73
N ILE A 101 -4.14 10.19 0.30
CA ILE A 101 -4.60 9.64 -0.97
C ILE A 101 -3.88 10.32 -2.14
N VAL A 102 -3.76 11.65 -2.12
CA VAL A 102 -3.05 12.41 -3.16
C VAL A 102 -1.57 12.02 -3.19
N SER A 103 -0.91 11.84 -2.04
CA SER A 103 0.49 11.43 -2.02
C SER A 103 0.72 10.06 -2.66
N VAL A 104 -0.14 9.08 -2.37
CA VAL A 104 -0.06 7.75 -3.00
C VAL A 104 -0.33 7.83 -4.50
N LEU A 105 -1.31 8.64 -4.91
CA LEU A 105 -1.65 8.81 -6.32
C LEU A 105 -0.54 9.53 -7.10
N VAL A 106 0.15 10.49 -6.46
CA VAL A 106 1.33 11.14 -7.03
C VAL A 106 2.48 10.17 -7.17
N VAL A 107 2.75 9.34 -6.15
CA VAL A 107 3.79 8.30 -6.21
C VAL A 107 3.51 7.32 -7.35
N MET A 108 2.26 6.90 -7.52
CA MET A 108 1.81 6.05 -8.63
C MET A 108 1.91 6.72 -10.00
N ALA A 109 1.71 8.05 -10.07
CA ALA A 109 1.80 8.80 -11.33
C ALA A 109 3.25 9.13 -11.72
N SER A 110 4.20 9.00 -10.80
CA SER A 110 5.63 9.30 -11.03
C SER A 110 6.47 8.10 -11.48
N GLU A 111 5.86 6.93 -11.58
CA GLU A 111 6.44 5.70 -12.14
C GLU A 111 6.11 5.50 -13.62
#